data_AF-A0A7S1UMT7-F1
#
_entry.id   AF-A0A7S1UMT7-F1
#
_cell.length_a   1.000
_cell.length_b   1.000
_cell.length_c   1.000
_cell.angle_alpha   90.00
_cell.angle_beta   90.00
_cell.angle_gamma   90.00
#
_symmetry.space_group_name_H-M   'P 1'
#
loop_
_entity.id
_entity.type
_entity.pdbx_description
1 polymer ?
#
loop_
_entity_poly.entity_id
_entity_poly.type
_entity_poly.pdbx_seq_one_letter_code
_entity_poly.pdbx_strand_id
1 'polypeptide(L)'
;EQQVYDGMDSLEEKQAFLKEKMQEQVEVDQMLTGAERDMLRSQVTERLANIEKQLLGEKLPPKKKEKLQTMKGKATQRRDLLEQITPLPPPRLAKEADIAKLRKELVPLVKLEESTKGRLLSMKETITLARLDDIMDEIADLEDQSRGWFEDDAAFQIRVDASRAITEKLIKSSKAASSKGKGSKSKSGGGGGGKQWTTPKANVWGKKPATKSSSSKTKSSGGGSVFAAMMMDSDSD
;
A
#
# COMPACT_ATOMS: atom_id res chain seq x y z
N GLU A 1 -46.32 19.64 0.92
CA GLU A 1 -45.58 18.75 -0.01
C GLU A 1 -44.82 19.52 -1.08
N GLN A 2 -45.45 20.38 -1.89
CA GLN A 2 -44.76 21.13 -2.97
C GLN A 2 -43.52 21.93 -2.48
N GLN A 3 -43.64 22.71 -1.41
CA GLN A 3 -42.52 23.46 -0.81
C GLN A 3 -41.37 22.58 -0.29
N VAL A 4 -41.63 21.31 0.03
CA VAL A 4 -40.60 20.35 0.47
C VAL A 4 -39.81 19.86 -0.74
N TYR A 5 -40.47 19.71 -1.89
CA TYR A 5 -39.81 19.39 -3.17
C TYR A 5 -39.09 20.60 -3.76
N ASP A 6 -39.65 21.80 -3.64
CA ASP A 6 -39.04 23.06 -4.09
C ASP A 6 -37.87 23.49 -3.19
N GLY A 7 -37.83 23.04 -1.94
CA GLY A 7 -36.76 23.28 -0.96
C GLY A 7 -35.69 22.19 -0.90
N MET A 8 -35.80 21.12 -1.71
CA MET A 8 -34.66 20.24 -1.94
C MET A 8 -33.66 21.00 -2.80
N ASP A 9 -32.53 21.38 -2.22
CA ASP A 9 -31.45 22.13 -2.88
C ASP A 9 -31.33 21.78 -4.36
N SER A 10 -31.27 22.84 -5.17
CA SER A 10 -31.25 22.74 -6.62
C SER A 10 -30.24 21.67 -7.03
N LEU A 11 -30.65 20.74 -7.89
CA LEU A 11 -29.79 19.65 -8.37
C LEU A 11 -28.42 20.17 -8.87
N GLU A 12 -28.41 21.41 -9.35
CA GLU A 12 -27.24 22.17 -9.80
C GLU A 12 -26.23 22.44 -8.68
N GLU A 13 -26.66 22.84 -7.49
CA GLU A 13 -25.79 23.05 -6.33
C GLU A 13 -25.13 21.75 -5.89
N LYS A 14 -25.89 20.64 -5.84
CA LYS A 14 -25.34 19.31 -5.52
C LYS A 14 -24.32 18.86 -6.56
N GLN A 15 -24.58 19.13 -7.83
CA GLN A 15 -23.62 18.84 -8.91
C GLN A 15 -22.36 19.68 -8.80
N ALA A 16 -22.48 20.97 -8.47
CA ALA A 16 -21.33 21.86 -8.28
C ALA A 16 -20.48 21.39 -7.10
N PHE A 17 -21.11 21.09 -5.96
CA PHE A 17 -20.45 20.55 -4.77
C PHE A 17 -19.73 19.22 -5.05
N LEU A 18 -20.39 18.30 -5.77
CA LEU A 18 -19.78 17.03 -6.14
C LEU A 18 -18.56 17.24 -7.05
N LYS A 19 -18.64 18.14 -8.04
CA LYS A 19 -17.51 18.46 -8.93
C LYS A 19 -16.34 19.05 -8.17
N GLU A 20 -16.61 19.93 -7.22
CA GLU A 20 -15.60 20.51 -6.35
C GLU A 20 -14.91 19.42 -5.51
N LYS A 21 -15.68 18.55 -4.86
CA LYS A 21 -15.14 17.43 -4.07
C LYS A 21 -14.32 16.44 -4.92
N MET A 22 -14.79 16.13 -6.13
CA MET A 22 -14.02 15.30 -7.07
C MET A 22 -12.73 15.96 -7.51
N GLN A 23 -12.70 17.29 -7.64
CA GLN A 23 -11.49 18.03 -7.98
C GLN A 23 -10.52 18.08 -6.80
N GLU A 24 -11.00 18.34 -5.59
CA GLU A 24 -10.21 18.27 -4.35
C GLU A 24 -9.57 16.89 -4.16
N GLN A 25 -10.32 15.81 -4.39
CA GLN A 25 -9.79 14.45 -4.27
C GLN A 25 -8.59 14.19 -5.19
N VAL A 26 -8.60 14.76 -6.40
CA VAL A 26 -7.53 14.59 -7.39
C VAL A 26 -6.36 15.53 -7.11
N GLU A 27 -6.64 16.80 -6.83
CA GLU A 27 -5.62 17.87 -6.80
C GLU A 27 -5.01 18.06 -5.40
N VAL A 28 -5.80 17.87 -4.33
CA VAL A 28 -5.40 18.11 -2.94
C VAL A 28 -5.08 16.80 -2.24
N ASP A 29 -6.05 15.89 -2.17
CA ASP A 29 -5.90 14.67 -1.38
C ASP A 29 -5.01 13.63 -2.08
N GLN A 30 -4.90 13.71 -3.41
CA GLN A 30 -4.17 12.77 -4.25
C GLN A 30 -4.56 11.30 -3.98
N MET A 31 -5.79 11.08 -3.53
CA MET A 31 -6.32 9.77 -3.15
C MET A 31 -7.06 9.14 -4.32
N LEU A 32 -6.29 8.66 -5.29
CA LEU A 32 -6.80 7.91 -6.45
C LEU A 32 -6.33 6.45 -6.37
N THR A 33 -7.24 5.53 -6.63
CA THR A 33 -6.86 4.13 -6.89
C THR A 33 -6.15 4.02 -8.24
N GLY A 34 -5.43 2.90 -8.46
CA GLY A 34 -4.70 2.69 -9.72
C GLY A 34 -5.61 2.74 -10.95
N ALA A 35 -6.77 2.09 -10.85
CA ALA A 35 -7.76 2.06 -11.94
C ALA A 35 -8.33 3.45 -12.26
N GLU A 36 -8.66 4.24 -11.24
CA GLU A 36 -9.17 5.60 -11.43
C GLU A 36 -8.12 6.53 -12.05
N ARG A 37 -6.87 6.45 -11.59
CA ARG A 37 -5.76 7.21 -12.16
C ARG A 37 -5.58 6.87 -13.64
N ASP A 38 -5.59 5.59 -13.99
CA ASP A 38 -5.38 5.14 -15.37
C ASP A 38 -6.57 5.54 -16.27
N MET A 39 -7.80 5.48 -15.76
CA MET A 39 -8.99 5.98 -16.44
C MET A 39 -8.90 7.49 -16.70
N LEU A 40 -8.57 8.29 -15.68
CA LEU A 40 -8.40 9.74 -15.80
C LEU A 40 -7.26 10.09 -16.76
N ARG A 41 -6.17 9.34 -16.73
CA ARG A 41 -5.04 9.51 -17.66
C ARG A 41 -5.47 9.24 -19.09
N SER A 42 -6.25 8.19 -19.33
CA SER A 42 -6.81 7.88 -20.65
C SER A 42 -7.67 9.03 -21.16
N GLN A 43 -8.59 9.55 -20.33
CA GLN A 43 -9.45 10.69 -20.69
C GLN A 43 -8.64 11.97 -20.99
N VAL A 44 -7.62 12.28 -20.20
CA VAL A 44 -6.74 13.45 -20.43
C VAL A 44 -5.93 13.26 -21.71
N THR A 45 -5.46 12.06 -21.99
CA THR A 45 -4.69 11.74 -23.21
C THR A 45 -5.57 11.86 -24.46
N GLU A 46 -6.80 11.33 -24.42
CA GLU A 46 -7.77 11.48 -25.51
C GLU A 46 -8.14 12.95 -25.72
N ARG A 47 -8.34 13.71 -24.63
CA ARG A 47 -8.60 15.15 -24.70
C ARG A 47 -7.44 15.91 -25.33
N LEU A 48 -6.19 15.57 -24.98
CA LEU A 48 -4.99 16.16 -25.60
C LEU A 48 -4.93 15.84 -27.09
N ALA A 49 -5.16 14.58 -27.49
CA ALA A 49 -5.19 14.19 -28.90
C ALA A 49 -6.27 14.97 -29.68
N ASN A 50 -7.46 15.15 -29.09
CA ASN A 50 -8.54 15.94 -29.69
C ASN A 50 -8.17 17.42 -29.83
N ILE A 51 -7.53 18.02 -28.81
CA ILE A 51 -7.04 19.41 -28.87
C ILE A 51 -5.95 19.57 -29.93
N GLU A 52 -5.04 18.60 -30.05
CA GLU A 52 -3.97 18.61 -31.06
C GLU A 52 -4.51 18.46 -32.47
N LYS A 53 -5.47 17.56 -32.68
CA LYS A 53 -6.19 17.42 -33.95
C LYS A 53 -6.91 18.71 -34.34
N GLN A 54 -7.52 19.40 -33.37
CA GLN A 54 -8.13 20.70 -33.60
C GLN A 54 -7.07 21.75 -33.95
N LEU A 55 -5.94 21.82 -33.23
CA LEU A 55 -4.87 22.77 -33.53
C LEU A 55 -4.23 22.58 -34.92
N LEU A 56 -4.17 21.34 -35.42
CA LEU A 56 -3.70 20.99 -36.77
C LEU A 56 -4.69 21.40 -37.89
N GLY A 57 -5.94 21.74 -37.55
CA GLY A 57 -6.92 22.20 -38.52
C GLY A 57 -6.52 23.53 -39.17
N GLU A 58 -6.53 23.59 -40.49
CA GLU A 58 -5.90 24.67 -41.27
C GLU A 58 -6.61 26.05 -41.21
N LYS A 59 -7.77 26.17 -40.55
CA LYS A 59 -8.59 27.41 -40.53
C LYS A 59 -9.16 27.77 -39.16
N LEU A 60 -8.33 27.78 -38.11
CA LEU A 60 -8.77 28.32 -36.82
C LEU A 60 -8.52 29.83 -36.68
N PRO A 61 -9.54 30.60 -36.25
CA PRO A 61 -9.35 32.00 -35.88
C PRO A 61 -8.38 32.11 -34.69
N PRO A 62 -7.60 33.20 -34.60
CA PRO A 62 -6.51 33.35 -33.63
C PRO A 62 -7.00 33.19 -32.18
N LYS A 63 -8.16 33.75 -31.85
CA LYS A 63 -8.81 33.60 -30.53
C LYS A 63 -9.13 32.15 -30.16
N LYS A 64 -9.47 31.30 -31.14
CA LYS A 64 -9.70 29.86 -30.88
C LYS A 64 -8.38 29.11 -30.70
N LYS A 65 -7.32 29.50 -31.41
CA LYS A 65 -5.97 28.92 -31.24
C LYS A 65 -5.42 29.20 -29.84
N GLU A 66 -5.52 30.44 -29.34
CA GLU A 66 -5.11 30.79 -27.97
C GLU A 66 -5.92 30.02 -26.90
N LYS A 67 -7.24 29.92 -27.07
CA LYS A 67 -8.09 29.10 -26.19
C LYS A 67 -7.69 27.63 -26.20
N LEU A 68 -7.37 27.06 -27.36
CA LEU A 68 -6.91 25.67 -27.44
C LEU A 68 -5.52 25.47 -26.84
N GLN A 69 -4.61 26.45 -26.97
CA GLN A 69 -3.29 26.39 -26.32
C GLN A 69 -3.39 26.46 -24.80
N THR A 70 -4.23 27.34 -24.25
CA THR A 70 -4.49 27.40 -22.81
C THR A 70 -5.14 26.12 -22.29
N MET A 71 -6.08 25.54 -23.04
CA MET A 71 -6.66 24.23 -22.73
C MET A 71 -5.63 23.10 -22.80
N LYS A 72 -4.71 23.13 -23.77
CA LYS A 72 -3.59 22.19 -23.87
C LYS A 72 -2.71 22.28 -22.62
N GLY A 73 -2.32 23.49 -22.23
CA GLY A 73 -1.48 23.71 -21.03
C GLY A 73 -2.13 23.18 -19.74
N LYS A 74 -3.43 23.43 -19.54
CA LYS A 74 -4.16 22.87 -18.38
C LYS A 74 -4.25 21.34 -18.44
N ALA A 75 -4.48 20.78 -19.62
CA ALA A 75 -4.55 19.33 -19.79
C ALA A 75 -3.19 18.64 -19.60
N THR A 76 -2.09 19.25 -20.04
CA THR A 76 -0.73 18.74 -19.78
C THR A 76 -0.38 18.82 -18.30
N GLN A 77 -0.68 19.94 -17.62
CA GLN A 77 -0.49 20.06 -16.17
C GLN A 77 -1.25 18.97 -15.41
N ARG A 78 -2.51 18.71 -15.78
CA ARG A 78 -3.31 17.65 -15.16
C ARG A 78 -2.73 16.26 -15.43
N ARG A 79 -2.20 16.00 -16.64
CA ARG A 79 -1.51 14.74 -16.94
C ARG A 79 -0.29 14.57 -16.04
N ASP A 80 0.53 15.60 -15.93
CA ASP A 80 1.77 15.56 -15.16
C ASP A 80 1.48 15.37 -13.66
N LEU A 81 0.41 15.99 -13.15
CA LEU A 81 -0.09 15.76 -11.79
C LEU A 81 -0.51 14.30 -11.60
N LEU A 82 -1.31 13.73 -12.52
CA LEU A 82 -1.75 12.33 -12.44
C LEU A 82 -0.58 11.33 -12.52
N GLU A 83 0.53 11.68 -13.19
CA GLU A 83 1.73 10.83 -13.25
C GLU A 83 2.52 10.82 -11.93
N GLN A 84 2.44 11.89 -11.15
CA GLN A 84 3.12 12.00 -9.85
C GLN A 84 2.36 11.33 -8.72
N ILE A 85 1.05 11.12 -8.86
CA ILE A 85 0.22 10.49 -7.83
C ILE A 85 0.61 9.02 -7.66
N THR A 86 0.97 8.66 -6.42
CA THR A 86 1.14 7.27 -6.01
C THR A 86 -0.24 6.67 -5.74
N PRO A 87 -0.67 5.64 -6.47
CA PRO A 87 -2.01 5.10 -6.31
C PRO A 87 -2.25 4.51 -4.93
N LEU A 88 -3.46 4.73 -4.42
CA LEU A 88 -3.92 4.12 -3.18
C LEU A 88 -4.11 2.61 -3.39
N PRO A 89 -3.66 1.76 -2.44
CA PRO A 89 -3.94 0.35 -2.50
C PRO A 89 -5.46 0.11 -2.43
N PRO A 90 -5.96 -0.96 -3.06
CA PRO A 90 -7.37 -1.27 -3.04
C PRO A 90 -7.84 -1.58 -1.61
N PRO A 91 -9.13 -1.36 -1.29
CA PRO A 91 -9.66 -1.60 0.04
C PRO A 91 -9.50 -3.06 0.45
N ARG A 92 -9.30 -3.29 1.75
CA ARG A 92 -9.07 -4.63 2.30
C ARG A 92 -10.36 -5.46 2.27
N LEU A 93 -10.21 -6.78 2.22
CA LEU A 93 -11.32 -7.71 2.37
C LEU A 93 -11.95 -7.58 3.77
N ALA A 94 -13.26 -7.76 3.87
CA ALA A 94 -13.96 -7.69 5.16
C ALA A 94 -13.44 -8.74 6.16
N LYS A 95 -13.11 -9.93 5.67
CA LYS A 95 -12.56 -11.05 6.46
C LYS A 95 -11.04 -11.15 6.41
N GLU A 96 -10.34 -10.08 6.04
CA GLU A 96 -8.87 -10.07 5.89
C GLU A 96 -8.14 -10.55 7.15
N ALA A 97 -8.66 -10.24 8.34
CA ALA A 97 -8.03 -10.65 9.61
C ALA A 97 -8.03 -12.18 9.80
N ASP A 98 -9.10 -12.85 9.40
CA ASP A 98 -9.24 -14.30 9.53
C ASP A 98 -8.48 -15.01 8.41
N ILE A 99 -8.58 -14.49 7.18
CA ILE A 99 -7.76 -14.91 6.04
C ILE A 99 -6.27 -14.80 6.38
N ALA A 100 -5.84 -13.74 7.06
CA ALA A 100 -4.44 -13.57 7.48
C ALA A 100 -3.97 -14.59 8.53
N LYS A 101 -4.86 -15.12 9.38
CA LYS A 101 -4.52 -16.20 10.32
C LYS A 101 -4.32 -17.51 9.55
N LEU A 102 -5.28 -17.87 8.71
CA LEU A 102 -5.22 -19.06 7.86
C LEU A 102 -3.98 -19.07 6.96
N ARG A 103 -3.64 -17.91 6.38
CA ARG A 103 -2.42 -17.74 5.58
C ARG A 103 -1.13 -17.94 6.37
N LYS A 104 -1.10 -17.59 7.66
CA LYS A 104 0.07 -17.89 8.53
C LYS A 104 0.18 -19.39 8.82
N GLU A 105 -0.95 -20.09 8.94
CA GLU A 105 -1.00 -21.55 9.09
C GLU A 105 -0.59 -22.27 7.79
N LEU A 106 -0.89 -21.68 6.63
CA LEU A 106 -0.52 -22.20 5.31
C LEU A 106 1.00 -22.19 5.07
N VAL A 107 1.73 -21.16 5.53
CA VAL A 107 3.19 -21.02 5.30
C VAL A 107 4.01 -22.26 5.69
N PRO A 108 3.90 -22.84 6.90
CA PRO A 108 4.64 -24.06 7.25
C PRO A 108 4.19 -25.29 6.45
N LEU A 109 2.91 -25.38 6.05
CA LEU A 109 2.39 -26.51 5.26
C LEU A 109 2.95 -26.50 3.83
N VAL A 110 2.99 -25.33 3.18
CA VAL A 110 3.62 -25.17 1.85
C VAL A 110 5.11 -25.53 1.90
N LYS A 111 5.81 -25.16 2.98
CA LYS A 111 7.21 -25.58 3.18
C LYS A 111 7.35 -27.08 3.34
N LEU A 112 6.44 -27.71 4.08
CA LEU A 112 6.44 -29.16 4.26
C LEU A 112 6.23 -29.85 2.91
N GLU A 113 5.24 -29.42 2.13
CA GLU A 113 4.99 -29.92 0.77
C GLU A 113 6.24 -29.80 -0.11
N GLU A 114 6.90 -28.64 -0.13
CA GLU A 114 8.14 -28.43 -0.90
C GLU A 114 9.30 -29.30 -0.43
N SER A 115 9.46 -29.50 0.88
CA SER A 115 10.53 -30.31 1.45
C SER A 115 10.32 -31.82 1.31
N THR A 116 9.07 -32.24 1.10
CA THR A 116 8.67 -33.66 1.01
C THR A 116 8.47 -34.10 -0.44
N LYS A 117 8.48 -33.18 -1.42
CA LYS A 117 8.51 -33.49 -2.85
C LYS A 117 9.65 -34.45 -3.18
N GLY A 118 9.30 -35.71 -3.42
CA GLY A 118 10.23 -36.80 -3.75
C GLY A 118 10.63 -37.73 -2.59
N ARG A 119 10.11 -37.52 -1.38
CA ARG A 119 10.30 -38.41 -0.22
C ARG A 119 8.97 -39.09 0.16
N LEU A 120 9.03 -40.32 0.68
CA LEU A 120 7.88 -40.96 1.33
C LEU A 120 7.47 -40.16 2.57
N LEU A 121 6.23 -39.70 2.57
CA LEU A 121 5.60 -38.97 3.67
C LEU A 121 5.29 -39.91 4.83
N SER A 122 5.55 -39.44 6.05
CA SER A 122 5.02 -40.05 7.26
C SER A 122 3.51 -39.87 7.33
N MET A 123 2.78 -40.80 7.93
CA MET A 123 1.32 -40.73 8.10
C MET A 123 0.87 -39.41 8.76
N LYS A 124 1.68 -38.86 9.67
CA LYS A 124 1.43 -37.55 10.29
C LYS A 124 1.58 -36.40 9.29
N GLU A 125 2.57 -36.47 8.41
CA GLU A 125 2.81 -35.47 7.37
C GLU A 125 1.69 -35.50 6.33
N THR A 126 1.19 -36.68 5.97
CA THR A 126 0.02 -36.85 5.10
C THR A 126 -1.23 -36.20 5.69
N ILE A 127 -1.52 -36.40 6.99
CA ILE A 127 -2.66 -35.76 7.65
C ILE A 127 -2.50 -34.24 7.68
N THR A 128 -1.30 -33.73 7.93
CA THR A 128 -1.06 -32.28 7.92
C THR A 128 -1.14 -31.67 6.53
N LEU A 129 -0.78 -32.42 5.48
CA LEU A 129 -0.95 -31.98 4.10
C LEU A 129 -2.42 -32.02 3.67
N ALA A 130 -3.23 -32.94 4.17
CA ALA A 130 -4.68 -32.93 3.91
C ALA A 130 -5.35 -31.63 4.41
N ARG A 131 -4.87 -31.10 5.54
CA ARG A 131 -5.34 -29.80 6.07
C ARG A 131 -4.96 -28.61 5.17
N LEU A 132 -4.00 -28.75 4.25
CA LEU A 132 -3.66 -27.70 3.30
C LEU A 132 -4.86 -27.36 2.41
N ASP A 133 -5.50 -28.40 1.86
CA ASP A 133 -6.63 -28.25 0.95
C ASP A 133 -7.83 -27.62 1.70
N ASP A 134 -8.11 -28.08 2.92
CA ASP A 134 -9.17 -27.50 3.77
C ASP A 134 -8.94 -25.99 4.03
N ILE A 135 -7.69 -25.59 4.32
CA ILE A 135 -7.35 -24.18 4.56
C ILE A 135 -7.48 -23.35 3.28
N MET A 136 -7.16 -23.93 2.12
CA MET A 136 -7.30 -23.24 0.84
C MET A 136 -8.77 -22.99 0.49
N ASP A 137 -9.62 -23.99 0.72
CA ASP A 137 -11.06 -23.87 0.52
C ASP A 137 -11.68 -22.84 1.50
N GLU A 138 -11.29 -22.88 2.78
CA GLU A 138 -11.76 -21.91 3.77
C GLU A 138 -11.34 -20.47 3.43
N ILE A 139 -10.13 -20.28 2.89
CA ILE A 139 -9.69 -18.97 2.39
C ILE A 139 -10.57 -18.52 1.22
N ALA A 140 -10.88 -19.41 0.27
CA ALA A 140 -11.73 -19.08 -0.87
C ALA A 140 -13.15 -18.67 -0.43
N ASP A 141 -13.75 -19.42 0.50
CA ASP A 141 -15.06 -19.11 1.06
C ASP A 141 -15.07 -17.74 1.78
N LEU A 142 -14.02 -17.43 2.54
CA LEU A 142 -13.91 -16.13 3.23
C LEU A 142 -13.64 -14.97 2.26
N GLU A 143 -12.92 -15.22 1.16
CA GLU A 143 -12.74 -14.27 0.07
C GLU A 143 -14.10 -13.94 -0.56
N ASP A 144 -14.90 -14.96 -0.90
CA ASP A 144 -16.24 -14.79 -1.48
C ASP A 144 -17.24 -14.11 -0.54
N GLN A 145 -17.21 -14.46 0.75
CA GLN A 145 -18.01 -13.76 1.78
C GLN A 145 -17.61 -12.29 1.96
N SER A 146 -16.41 -11.91 1.52
CA SER A 146 -15.94 -10.52 1.59
C SER A 146 -16.40 -9.69 0.38
N ARG A 147 -17.14 -10.28 -0.56
CA ARG A 147 -17.65 -9.58 -1.74
C ARG A 147 -18.79 -8.62 -1.40
N GLY A 148 -18.73 -7.41 -1.94
CA GLY A 148 -19.80 -6.41 -1.80
C GLY A 148 -20.99 -6.67 -2.75
N TRP A 149 -22.20 -6.23 -2.34
CA TRP A 149 -23.43 -6.41 -3.13
C TRP A 149 -23.38 -5.75 -4.51
N PHE A 150 -22.79 -4.55 -4.59
CA PHE A 150 -22.66 -3.76 -5.83
C PHE A 150 -21.22 -3.65 -6.30
N GLU A 151 -20.41 -4.67 -5.99
CA GLU A 151 -19.02 -4.71 -6.41
C GLU A 151 -18.89 -5.41 -7.78
N ASP A 152 -18.22 -4.73 -8.70
CA ASP A 152 -17.84 -5.29 -10.00
C ASP A 152 -16.84 -6.43 -9.83
N ASP A 153 -16.96 -7.47 -10.67
CA ASP A 153 -16.09 -8.66 -10.64
C ASP A 153 -14.61 -8.28 -10.77
N ALA A 154 -14.31 -7.32 -11.65
CA ALA A 154 -12.94 -6.85 -11.87
C ALA A 154 -12.37 -6.14 -10.62
N ALA A 155 -13.18 -5.31 -9.96
CA ALA A 155 -12.78 -4.60 -8.74
C ALA A 155 -12.56 -5.57 -7.58
N PHE A 156 -13.43 -6.57 -7.44
CA PHE A 156 -13.29 -7.62 -6.44
C PHE A 156 -12.02 -8.44 -6.65
N GLN A 157 -11.75 -8.86 -7.89
CA GLN A 157 -10.54 -9.64 -8.21
C GLN A 157 -9.26 -8.86 -7.89
N ILE A 158 -9.21 -7.55 -8.18
CA ILE A 158 -8.06 -6.70 -7.84
C ILE A 158 -7.79 -6.70 -6.32
N ARG A 159 -8.83 -6.65 -5.49
CA ARG A 159 -8.67 -6.74 -4.03
C ARG A 159 -8.17 -8.10 -3.58
N VAL A 160 -8.76 -9.18 -4.13
CA VAL A 160 -8.37 -10.55 -3.83
C VAL A 160 -6.89 -10.76 -4.20
N ASP A 161 -6.48 -10.33 -5.39
CA ASP A 161 -5.10 -10.42 -5.85
C ASP A 161 -4.13 -9.61 -4.98
N ALA A 162 -4.53 -8.39 -4.58
CA ALA A 162 -3.74 -7.59 -3.64
C ALA A 162 -3.55 -8.30 -2.30
N SER A 163 -4.59 -8.95 -1.78
CA SER A 163 -4.49 -9.76 -0.57
C SER A 163 -3.56 -10.96 -0.78
N ARG A 164 -3.71 -11.71 -1.89
CA ARG A 164 -2.90 -12.89 -2.22
C ARG A 164 -1.42 -12.53 -2.41
N ALA A 165 -1.12 -11.37 -2.97
CA ALA A 165 0.25 -10.87 -3.12
C ALA A 165 0.95 -10.64 -1.77
N ILE A 166 0.22 -10.31 -0.69
CA ILE A 166 0.79 -10.21 0.66
C ILE A 166 1.23 -11.60 1.14
N THR A 167 0.40 -12.62 0.90
CA THR A 167 0.70 -14.02 1.22
C THR A 167 1.92 -14.52 0.49
N GLU A 168 2.00 -14.23 -0.82
CA GLU A 168 3.13 -14.67 -1.64
C GLU A 168 4.46 -14.05 -1.14
N LYS A 169 4.44 -12.78 -0.72
CA LYS A 169 5.58 -12.12 -0.08
C LYS A 169 5.94 -12.77 1.26
N LEU A 170 4.95 -13.18 2.05
CA LEU A 170 5.17 -13.90 3.32
C LEU A 170 5.84 -15.26 3.07
N ILE A 171 5.35 -16.02 2.10
CA ILE A 171 5.93 -17.31 1.70
C ILE A 171 7.36 -17.11 1.20
N LYS A 172 7.59 -16.18 0.25
CA LYS A 172 8.92 -15.89 -0.32
C LYS A 172 9.95 -15.45 0.73
N SER A 173 9.57 -14.53 1.63
CA SER A 173 10.46 -14.07 2.71
C SER A 173 10.80 -15.18 3.70
N SER A 174 9.84 -16.07 3.97
CA SER A 174 10.05 -17.22 4.84
C SER A 174 10.96 -18.30 4.23
N LYS A 175 11.11 -18.33 2.89
CA LYS A 175 12.09 -19.19 2.19
C LYS A 175 13.51 -18.63 2.30
N ALA A 176 13.67 -17.33 2.09
CA ALA A 176 14.97 -16.65 2.16
C ALA A 176 15.63 -16.72 3.55
N ALA A 177 14.84 -16.76 4.62
CA ALA A 177 15.35 -16.95 5.98
C ALA A 177 16.00 -18.34 6.21
N SER A 178 15.59 -19.37 5.46
CA SER A 178 16.12 -20.73 5.62
C SER A 178 17.47 -20.97 4.92
N SER A 179 17.84 -20.13 3.94
CA SER A 179 19.10 -20.29 3.20
C SER A 179 20.30 -19.58 3.83
N LYS A 180 20.11 -18.75 4.85
CA LYS A 180 21.20 -17.99 5.51
C LYS A 180 21.79 -18.68 6.75
N GLY A 181 21.38 -19.92 7.04
CA GLY A 181 21.80 -20.69 8.21
C GLY A 181 22.87 -21.75 7.94
N LYS A 182 23.97 -21.44 7.24
CA LYS A 182 25.21 -22.24 7.26
C LYS A 182 26.36 -21.50 6.56
N GLY A 183 27.08 -20.65 7.29
CA GLY A 183 28.23 -19.97 6.72
C GLY A 183 29.08 -19.25 7.76
N SER A 184 30.30 -19.77 7.97
CA SER A 184 31.48 -19.06 8.48
C SER A 184 31.57 -18.78 9.99
N LYS A 185 32.18 -19.75 10.69
CA LYS A 185 33.19 -19.47 11.73
C LYS A 185 34.22 -18.48 11.15
N SER A 186 34.26 -17.23 11.62
CA SER A 186 35.48 -16.42 11.52
C SER A 186 36.29 -16.62 12.80
N LYS A 187 37.33 -17.45 12.68
CA LYS A 187 38.47 -17.43 13.60
C LYS A 187 39.17 -16.08 13.40
N SER A 188 39.04 -15.19 14.39
CA SER A 188 39.97 -14.07 14.57
C SER A 188 40.98 -14.49 15.63
N GLY A 189 42.26 -14.50 15.25
CA GLY A 189 43.38 -14.93 16.08
C GLY A 189 43.67 -14.02 17.27
N GLY A 190 44.30 -14.62 18.27
CA GLY A 190 44.90 -13.97 19.43
C GLY A 190 45.62 -15.04 20.24
N GLY A 191 46.95 -15.06 20.15
CA GLY A 191 47.80 -16.07 20.76
C GLY A 191 47.85 -15.99 22.29
N GLY A 192 48.39 -17.04 22.90
CA GLY A 192 48.72 -17.08 24.33
C GLY A 192 48.59 -18.49 24.88
N GLY A 193 49.72 -19.17 25.07
CA GLY A 193 49.78 -20.51 25.62
C GLY A 193 49.26 -20.57 27.06
N GLY A 194 48.73 -21.74 27.42
CA GLY A 194 48.32 -22.03 28.78
C GLY A 194 47.59 -23.36 28.85
N LYS A 195 48.29 -24.39 29.32
CA LYS A 195 47.71 -25.69 29.68
C LYS A 195 46.73 -25.45 30.83
N GLN A 196 45.44 -25.71 30.66
CA GLN A 196 44.56 -25.91 31.81
C GLN A 196 43.38 -26.83 31.49
N TRP A 197 43.46 -28.03 32.06
CA TRP A 197 42.33 -28.92 32.31
C TRP A 197 41.51 -28.31 33.45
N THR A 198 40.21 -28.05 33.26
CA THR A 198 39.29 -27.81 34.39
C THR A 198 37.89 -28.34 34.12
N THR A 199 37.37 -29.01 35.15
CA THR A 199 36.14 -29.77 35.33
C THR A 199 34.84 -28.95 35.36
N PRO A 200 33.65 -29.57 35.23
CA PRO A 200 32.36 -28.89 35.33
C PRO A 200 31.87 -28.81 36.79
N LYS A 201 31.57 -27.61 37.28
CA LYS A 201 30.71 -27.37 38.47
C LYS A 201 30.09 -25.99 38.30
N ALA A 202 28.77 -25.79 38.31
CA ALA A 202 27.72 -26.08 39.30
C ALA A 202 27.16 -24.72 39.77
N ASN A 203 25.83 -24.67 39.90
CA ASN A 203 24.98 -23.52 40.20
C ASN A 203 25.49 -22.62 41.34
N VAL A 204 25.36 -21.29 41.15
CA VAL A 204 25.15 -20.36 42.28
C VAL A 204 24.00 -19.42 41.96
N TRP A 205 23.08 -19.45 42.89
CA TRP A 205 21.84 -18.71 43.06
C TRP A 205 22.12 -17.22 43.31
N GLY A 206 21.30 -16.35 42.69
CA GLY A 206 21.13 -14.96 43.11
C GLY A 206 22.03 -13.92 42.44
N LYS A 207 21.44 -13.13 41.53
CA LYS A 207 21.54 -11.66 41.50
C LYS A 207 20.53 -11.07 40.50
N LYS A 208 19.78 -10.06 40.98
CA LYS A 208 18.72 -9.31 40.30
C LYS A 208 19.24 -8.57 39.06
N PRO A 209 18.42 -8.35 38.01
CA PRO A 209 18.78 -7.44 36.92
C PRO A 209 18.62 -5.97 37.35
N ALA A 210 19.66 -5.18 37.12
CA ALA A 210 19.67 -3.74 37.34
C ALA A 210 18.94 -3.03 36.19
N THR A 211 17.87 -2.31 36.53
CA THR A 211 17.21 -1.33 35.66
C THR A 211 18.01 -0.03 35.64
N LYS A 212 18.47 0.40 34.46
CA LYS A 212 18.97 1.77 34.25
C LYS A 212 17.94 2.55 33.45
N SER A 213 17.11 3.31 34.16
CA SER A 213 16.42 4.49 33.66
C SER A 213 17.36 5.69 33.79
N SER A 214 17.58 6.42 32.70
CA SER A 214 18.20 7.76 32.76
C SER A 214 17.41 8.74 31.90
N SER A 215 16.77 9.67 32.60
CA SER A 215 16.14 10.89 32.10
C SER A 215 17.15 12.04 31.98
N SER A 216 17.06 12.85 30.91
CA SER A 216 17.25 14.33 30.91
C SER A 216 17.02 14.86 29.48
N LYS A 217 15.98 15.67 29.22
CA LYS A 217 15.84 17.15 29.34
C LYS A 217 16.60 18.00 28.29
N THR A 218 15.83 18.47 27.29
CA THR A 218 15.68 19.85 26.74
C THR A 218 16.88 20.78 26.45
N LYS A 219 16.92 21.32 25.22
CA LYS A 219 17.03 22.76 24.81
C LYS A 219 16.95 22.86 23.26
N SER A 220 15.93 23.49 22.66
CA SER A 220 15.78 24.91 22.28
C SER A 220 16.83 25.46 21.30
N SER A 221 16.39 25.80 20.08
CA SER A 221 16.94 26.79 19.12
C SER A 221 16.33 26.42 17.75
N GLY A 222 15.42 27.20 17.18
CA GLY A 222 15.75 28.42 16.45
C GLY A 222 15.64 28.14 14.95
N GLY A 223 14.54 28.52 14.32
CA GLY A 223 14.28 28.26 12.90
C GLY A 223 12.94 28.87 12.47
N GLY A 224 12.86 30.19 12.53
CA GLY A 224 11.73 30.94 11.97
C GLY A 224 11.59 30.61 10.49
N SER A 225 10.49 29.96 10.14
CA SER A 225 10.21 29.58 8.75
C SER A 225 9.83 30.82 7.95
N VAL A 226 10.38 30.92 6.75
CA VAL A 226 10.20 31.97 5.73
C VAL A 226 8.72 32.18 5.36
N PHE A 227 7.82 31.27 5.74
CA PHE A 227 6.37 31.38 5.53
C PHE A 227 5.69 32.47 6.37
N ALA A 228 6.23 32.82 7.54
CA ALA A 228 5.61 33.84 8.39
C ALA A 228 5.80 35.27 7.86
N ALA A 229 6.77 35.50 6.96
CA ALA A 229 7.04 36.82 6.37
C ALA A 229 6.16 37.14 5.16
N MET A 230 5.41 36.18 4.62
CA MET A 230 4.56 36.38 3.43
C MET A 230 3.08 36.66 3.74
N MET A 231 2.67 36.56 5.01
CA MET A 231 1.27 36.74 5.42
C MET A 231 0.99 38.02 6.24
N MET A 232 1.95 38.95 6.32
CA MET A 232 1.82 40.13 7.20
C MET A 232 1.86 41.50 6.48
N ASP A 233 1.73 41.55 5.15
CA ASP A 233 1.73 42.81 4.38
C ASP A 233 0.45 43.01 3.54
N SER A 234 -0.72 42.72 4.12
CA SER A 234 -1.99 43.05 3.46
C SER A 234 -3.06 43.51 4.43
N ASP A 235 -2.76 44.57 5.19
CA ASP A 235 -3.78 45.47 5.73
C ASP A 235 -3.87 46.71 4.84
N SER A 236 -5.05 46.88 4.25
CA SER A 236 -5.44 47.97 3.36
C SER A 236 -5.79 49.25 4.12
N ASP A 237 -5.34 50.38 3.57
CA ASP A 237 -6.03 51.68 3.58
C ASP A 237 -7.10 51.67 2.46
#